data_AF-A0A1F6CCR9-F1
#
_entry.id   AF-A0A1F6CCR9-F1
#
_cell.length_a   1.000
_cell.length_b   1.000
_cell.length_c   1.000
_cell.angle_alpha   90.00
_cell.angle_beta   90.00
_cell.angle_gamma   90.00
#
_symmetry.space_group_name_H-M   'P 1'
#
loop_
_entity.id
_entity.type
_entity.pdbx_description
1 polymer ?
#
loop_
_entity_poly.entity_id
_entity_poly.type
_entity_poly.pdbx_seq_one_letter_code
_entity_poly.pdbx_strand_id
1 'polypeptide(L)'
;MRLKLISCEVFLREFSFFAAQSRHLIDAVFHPFGLHDTPHLLREEAQKAIDATPPGRYDYILIGYGLCSRGTAGLVAREVPLVIPRAHDCITLFLGSKERYIHEFTGHPGTYYYSSGWVERKDGVTQQGHVRMLKEEERKQRYEDYVRRYGEDNAKYLIEMETEWLNSYRRAAFINVDHLGDPDAYRDFAGRMCQKYGWEYAEIQGNSSLIRRFLDGYWDDADFLMVKPGQRIEDAHDPGIIRVEEIRVSET
;
A
#
# COMPACT_ATOMS: atom_id res chain seq x y z
N MET A 1 -25.03 -5.18 -4.58
CA MET A 1 -24.45 -3.87 -4.92
C MET A 1 -23.54 -4.03 -6.12
N ARG A 2 -23.36 -2.94 -6.87
CA ARG A 2 -22.31 -2.79 -7.86
C ARG A 2 -21.24 -1.86 -7.30
N LEU A 3 -20.04 -2.38 -7.15
CA LEU A 3 -18.93 -1.72 -6.47
C LEU A 3 -17.80 -1.44 -7.46
N LYS A 4 -17.11 -0.32 -7.30
CA LYS A 4 -15.84 -0.06 -7.98
C LYS A 4 -14.71 -0.19 -6.98
N LEU A 5 -13.69 -1.00 -7.27
CA LEU A 5 -12.50 -1.07 -6.43
C LEU A 5 -11.36 -0.28 -7.08
N ILE A 6 -10.71 0.60 -6.32
CA ILE A 6 -9.50 1.32 -6.71
C ILE A 6 -8.41 0.94 -5.72
N SER A 7 -7.37 0.24 -6.17
CA SER A 7 -6.37 -0.37 -5.28
C SER A 7 -4.95 -0.33 -5.84
N CYS A 8 -3.95 -0.51 -4.97
CA CYS A 8 -2.58 -0.81 -5.40
C CYS A 8 -2.50 -2.24 -5.98
N GLU A 9 -1.67 -2.43 -7.01
CA GLU A 9 -1.32 -3.75 -7.56
C GLU A 9 -0.72 -4.72 -6.54
N VAL A 10 -0.23 -4.24 -5.39
CA VAL A 10 0.26 -5.09 -4.29
C VAL A 10 -0.81 -6.06 -3.78
N PHE A 11 -2.09 -5.74 -3.98
CA PHE A 11 -3.23 -6.57 -3.58
C PHE A 11 -3.88 -7.32 -4.76
N LEU A 12 -3.25 -7.35 -5.94
CA LEU A 12 -3.91 -7.90 -7.13
C LEU A 12 -4.40 -9.33 -6.87
N ARG A 13 -3.59 -10.19 -6.23
CA ARG A 13 -3.98 -11.56 -5.94
C ARG A 13 -5.15 -11.63 -4.98
N GLU A 14 -5.04 -10.95 -3.84
CA GLU A 14 -6.03 -10.96 -2.77
C GLU A 14 -7.36 -10.40 -3.27
N PHE A 15 -7.35 -9.20 -3.84
CA PHE A 15 -8.58 -8.58 -4.31
C PHE A 15 -9.19 -9.30 -5.51
N SER A 16 -8.42 -9.79 -6.48
CA SER A 16 -9.00 -10.57 -7.59
C SER A 16 -9.61 -11.89 -7.10
N PHE A 17 -8.92 -12.61 -6.21
CA PHE A 17 -9.40 -13.90 -5.69
C PHE A 17 -10.69 -13.74 -4.87
N PHE A 18 -10.74 -12.77 -3.96
CA PHE A 18 -11.92 -12.57 -3.11
C PHE A 18 -13.04 -11.83 -3.83
N ALA A 19 -12.75 -10.94 -4.79
CA ALA A 19 -13.79 -10.30 -5.59
C ALA A 19 -14.56 -11.31 -6.45
N ALA A 20 -13.88 -12.31 -7.00
CA ALA A 20 -14.51 -13.40 -7.76
C ALA A 20 -15.48 -14.26 -6.92
N GLN A 21 -15.35 -14.22 -5.59
CA GLN A 21 -16.20 -14.95 -4.65
C GLN A 21 -17.25 -14.07 -3.99
N SER A 22 -17.17 -12.76 -4.17
CA SER A 22 -18.08 -11.84 -3.51
C SER A 22 -19.50 -11.98 -4.04
N ARG A 23 -20.47 -11.71 -3.16
CA ARG A 23 -21.89 -11.57 -3.54
C ARG A 23 -22.20 -10.28 -4.32
N HIS A 24 -21.21 -9.41 -4.51
CA HIS A 24 -21.35 -8.12 -5.19
C HIS A 24 -20.58 -8.11 -6.50
N LEU A 25 -21.07 -7.32 -7.47
CA LEU A 25 -20.39 -7.14 -8.75
C LEU A 25 -19.33 -6.07 -8.56
N ILE A 26 -18.05 -6.43 -8.70
CA ILE A 26 -16.92 -5.56 -8.40
C ILE A 26 -16.11 -5.30 -9.67
N ASP A 27 -16.14 -4.06 -10.17
CA ASP A 27 -15.27 -3.59 -11.26
C ASP A 27 -13.98 -3.04 -10.62
N ALA A 28 -12.84 -3.71 -10.81
CA ALA A 28 -11.57 -3.34 -10.16
C ALA A 28 -10.62 -2.58 -11.10
N VAL A 29 -9.96 -1.56 -10.57
CA VAL A 29 -8.87 -0.80 -11.18
C VAL A 29 -7.67 -0.84 -10.24
N PHE A 30 -6.52 -1.25 -10.77
CA PHE A 30 -5.28 -1.32 -10.01
C PHE A 30 -4.31 -0.25 -10.49
N HIS A 31 -3.81 0.57 -9.56
CA HIS A 31 -2.69 1.45 -9.84
C HIS A 31 -1.36 0.71 -9.71
N PRO A 32 -0.36 1.12 -10.50
CA PRO A 32 0.98 0.56 -10.40
C PRO A 32 1.51 0.53 -8.98
N PHE A 33 2.22 -0.54 -8.64
CA PHE A 33 2.91 -0.69 -7.37
C PHE A 33 3.86 0.51 -7.08
N GLY A 34 4.08 0.85 -5.81
CA GLY A 34 5.07 1.86 -5.39
C GLY A 34 4.56 3.30 -5.22
N LEU A 35 3.30 3.62 -5.56
CA LEU A 35 2.78 4.99 -5.38
C LEU A 35 2.80 5.51 -3.92
N HIS A 36 2.86 4.61 -2.92
CA HIS A 36 2.95 4.98 -1.50
C HIS A 36 4.25 5.69 -1.11
N ASP A 37 5.30 5.59 -1.95
CA ASP A 37 6.55 6.34 -1.79
C ASP A 37 6.39 7.80 -2.27
N THR A 38 5.35 8.07 -3.06
CA THR A 38 5.07 9.37 -3.67
C THR A 38 3.62 9.79 -3.38
N PRO A 39 3.27 10.12 -2.12
CA PRO A 39 1.88 10.23 -1.66
C PRO A 39 1.05 11.28 -2.42
N HIS A 40 1.67 12.33 -2.98
CA HIS A 40 0.97 13.28 -3.82
C HIS A 40 0.49 12.66 -5.14
N LEU A 41 1.32 11.83 -5.80
CA LEU A 41 0.94 11.09 -7.00
C LEU A 41 -0.09 10.02 -6.67
N LEU A 42 0.04 9.33 -5.53
CA LEU A 42 -0.99 8.39 -5.07
C LEU A 42 -2.36 9.07 -5.00
N ARG A 43 -2.42 10.25 -4.36
CA ARG A 43 -3.65 11.03 -4.24
C ARG A 43 -4.19 11.42 -5.61
N GLU A 44 -3.32 11.93 -6.49
CA GLU A 44 -3.71 12.40 -7.82
C GLU A 44 -4.29 11.25 -8.66
N GLU A 45 -3.61 10.11 -8.74
CA GLU A 45 -4.07 8.96 -9.52
C GLU A 45 -5.35 8.35 -8.94
N ALA A 46 -5.44 8.23 -7.61
CA ALA A 46 -6.67 7.78 -6.97
C ALA A 46 -7.84 8.75 -7.18
N GLN A 47 -7.61 10.06 -7.09
CA GLN A 47 -8.65 11.05 -7.37
C GLN A 47 -9.08 11.04 -8.83
N LYS A 48 -8.14 10.92 -9.79
CA LYS A 48 -8.47 10.74 -11.21
C LYS A 48 -9.36 9.53 -11.43
N ALA A 49 -9.06 8.40 -10.79
CA ALA A 49 -9.87 7.19 -10.89
C ALA A 49 -11.26 7.36 -10.24
N ILE A 50 -11.37 8.13 -9.15
CA ILE A 50 -12.67 8.51 -8.55
C ILE A 50 -13.46 9.40 -9.51
N ASP A 51 -12.85 10.48 -10.01
CA ASP A 51 -13.46 11.50 -10.87
C ASP A 51 -13.92 10.93 -12.21
N ALA A 52 -13.22 9.93 -12.74
CA ALA A 52 -13.61 9.21 -13.95
C ALA A 52 -14.79 8.24 -13.74
N THR A 53 -15.37 8.15 -12.54
CA THR A 53 -16.49 7.25 -12.23
C THR A 53 -17.82 7.89 -12.64
N PRO A 54 -18.57 7.31 -13.60
CA PRO A 54 -19.86 7.85 -13.99
C PRO A 54 -20.88 7.79 -12.85
N PRO A 55 -21.67 8.85 -12.62
CA PRO A 55 -22.75 8.85 -11.65
C PRO A 55 -23.76 7.74 -11.92
N GLY A 56 -24.35 7.18 -10.85
CA GLY A 56 -25.36 6.12 -10.93
C GLY A 56 -24.86 4.76 -11.44
N ARG A 57 -23.57 4.61 -11.79
CA ARG A 57 -23.00 3.34 -12.23
C ARG A 57 -22.68 2.39 -11.08
N TYR A 58 -22.29 2.92 -9.93
CA TYR A 58 -21.87 2.15 -8.76
C TYR A 58 -22.57 2.68 -7.51
N ASP A 59 -22.84 1.78 -6.57
CA ASP A 59 -23.38 2.12 -5.25
C ASP A 59 -22.29 2.76 -4.38
N TYR A 60 -21.06 2.21 -4.43
CA TYR A 60 -19.90 2.66 -3.66
C TYR A 60 -18.59 2.49 -4.44
N ILE A 61 -17.61 3.33 -4.14
CA ILE A 61 -16.21 3.17 -4.55
C ILE A 61 -15.40 2.70 -3.33
N LEU A 62 -14.77 1.54 -3.46
CA LEU A 62 -13.86 0.95 -2.49
C LEU A 62 -12.44 1.46 -2.74
N ILE A 63 -11.87 2.13 -1.74
CA ILE A 63 -10.46 2.56 -1.75
C ILE A 63 -9.63 1.48 -1.06
N GLY A 64 -9.03 0.59 -1.85
CA GLY A 64 -8.20 -0.54 -1.42
C GLY A 64 -6.80 -0.12 -0.97
N TYR A 65 -6.74 0.85 -0.06
CA TYR A 65 -5.52 1.43 0.51
C TYR A 65 -5.72 1.72 1.99
N GLY A 66 -4.62 1.77 2.76
CA GLY A 66 -4.60 2.50 4.03
C GLY A 66 -4.32 3.99 3.82
N LEU A 67 -3.83 4.65 4.85
CA LEU A 67 -3.37 6.04 4.81
C LEU A 67 -2.14 6.19 3.89
N CYS A 68 -1.25 5.19 3.86
CA CYS A 68 -0.12 5.03 2.93
C CYS A 68 0.69 6.31 2.74
N SER A 69 1.46 6.69 3.77
CA SER A 69 2.22 7.96 3.80
C SER A 69 1.32 9.20 3.61
N ARG A 70 0.05 9.10 4.03
CA ARG A 70 -0.99 10.13 3.87
C ARG A 70 -1.39 10.41 2.42
N GLY A 71 -1.13 9.48 1.51
CA GLY A 71 -1.52 9.59 0.11
C GLY A 71 -3.04 9.56 -0.11
N THR A 72 -3.80 8.86 0.75
CA THR A 72 -5.27 8.83 0.65
C THR A 72 -5.96 9.98 1.40
N ALA A 73 -5.27 10.62 2.35
CA ALA A 73 -5.78 11.85 2.96
C ALA A 73 -5.88 12.93 1.87
N GLY A 74 -7.02 13.60 1.78
CA GLY A 74 -7.34 14.58 0.75
C GLY A 74 -8.22 14.05 -0.38
N LEU A 75 -8.46 12.74 -0.47
CA LEU A 75 -9.40 12.18 -1.44
C LEU A 75 -10.82 12.63 -1.15
N VAL A 76 -11.53 13.03 -2.19
CA VAL A 76 -12.88 13.59 -2.14
C VAL A 76 -13.87 12.63 -2.76
N ALA A 77 -14.95 12.35 -2.02
CA ALA A 77 -16.11 11.69 -2.57
C ALA A 77 -16.86 12.66 -3.48
N ARG A 78 -16.96 12.31 -4.77
CA ARG A 78 -17.77 13.04 -5.76
C ARG A 78 -19.23 12.63 -5.60
N GLU A 79 -19.86 12.14 -6.66
CA GLU A 79 -21.27 11.72 -6.60
C GLU A 79 -21.46 10.32 -6.00
N VAL A 80 -20.42 9.49 -6.01
CA VAL A 80 -20.45 8.13 -5.45
C VAL A 80 -19.72 8.13 -4.10
N PRO A 81 -20.34 7.60 -3.02
CA PRO A 81 -19.70 7.50 -1.72
C PRO A 81 -18.46 6.58 -1.77
N LEU A 82 -17.45 6.93 -0.98
CA LEU A 82 -16.24 6.11 -0.82
C LEU A 82 -16.32 5.26 0.45
N VAL A 83 -15.66 4.11 0.41
CA VAL A 83 -15.38 3.28 1.60
C VAL A 83 -13.90 2.98 1.63
N ILE A 84 -13.25 3.24 2.75
CA ILE A 84 -11.81 3.04 2.95
C ILE A 84 -11.55 2.34 4.30
N PRO A 85 -10.65 1.35 4.38
CA PRO A 85 -10.24 0.78 5.67
C PRO A 85 -9.55 1.80 6.56
N ARG A 86 -9.84 1.76 7.87
CA ARG A 86 -9.10 2.50 8.90
C ARG A 86 -7.76 1.81 9.14
N ALA A 87 -6.77 2.16 8.33
CA ALA A 87 -5.46 1.53 8.31
C ALA A 87 -4.37 2.57 8.09
N HIS A 88 -3.23 2.45 8.78
CA HIS A 88 -2.07 3.34 8.52
C HIS A 88 -1.42 3.02 7.17
N ASP A 89 -1.39 1.75 6.78
CA ASP A 89 -0.85 1.29 5.51
C ASP A 89 -1.46 -0.05 5.08
N CYS A 90 -1.00 -0.56 3.95
CA CYS A 90 -1.45 -1.81 3.34
C CYS A 90 -1.20 -3.06 4.21
N ILE A 91 -0.26 -3.05 5.15
CA ILE A 91 0.06 -4.21 5.99
C ILE A 91 -1.14 -4.57 6.87
N THR A 92 -1.87 -3.57 7.35
CA THR A 92 -3.12 -3.76 8.12
C THR A 92 -4.11 -4.65 7.37
N LEU A 93 -4.26 -4.47 6.06
CA LEU A 93 -5.19 -5.25 5.25
C LEU A 93 -4.72 -6.71 5.10
N PHE A 94 -3.42 -6.95 4.98
CA PHE A 94 -2.86 -8.31 4.94
C PHE A 94 -2.97 -9.04 6.29
N LEU A 95 -2.87 -8.30 7.40
CA LEU A 95 -2.96 -8.85 8.75
C LEU A 95 -4.40 -8.97 9.28
N GLY A 96 -5.35 -8.27 8.65
CA GLY A 96 -6.77 -8.34 8.94
C GLY A 96 -7.25 -7.49 10.12
N SER A 97 -6.36 -6.73 10.77
CA SER A 97 -6.68 -5.87 11.92
C SER A 97 -5.59 -4.82 12.13
N LYS A 98 -6.01 -3.58 12.43
CA LYS A 98 -5.10 -2.48 12.78
C LYS A 98 -4.43 -2.71 14.14
N GLU A 99 -5.13 -3.34 15.08
CA GLU A 99 -4.59 -3.74 16.39
C GLU A 99 -3.49 -4.79 16.23
N ARG A 100 -3.72 -5.79 15.38
CA ARG A 100 -2.70 -6.80 15.06
C ARG A 100 -1.49 -6.16 14.39
N TYR A 101 -1.72 -5.24 13.45
CA TYR A 101 -0.63 -4.51 12.84
C TYR A 101 0.19 -3.70 13.85
N ILE A 102 -0.47 -2.96 14.75
CA ILE A 102 0.21 -2.21 15.82
C ILE A 102 1.00 -3.15 16.73
N HIS A 103 0.45 -4.32 17.08
CA HIS A 103 1.15 -5.32 17.89
C HIS A 103 2.43 -5.81 17.20
N GLU A 104 2.36 -6.19 15.92
CA GLU A 104 3.53 -6.62 15.15
C GLU A 104 4.56 -5.49 14.99
N PHE A 105 4.10 -4.29 14.68
CA PHE A 105 4.96 -3.13 14.46
C PHE A 105 5.71 -2.70 15.73
N THR A 106 5.01 -2.67 16.88
CA THR A 106 5.60 -2.26 18.16
C THR A 106 6.42 -3.35 18.83
N GLY A 107 6.01 -4.62 18.70
CA GLY A 107 6.76 -5.77 19.23
C GLY A 107 8.05 -6.04 18.48
N HIS A 108 8.12 -5.62 17.21
CA HIS A 108 9.25 -5.91 16.33
C HIS A 108 9.62 -4.72 15.43
N PRO A 109 10.14 -3.62 16.01
CA PRO A 109 10.59 -2.47 15.24
C PRO A 109 11.74 -2.85 14.30
N GLY A 110 11.86 -2.15 13.17
CA GLY A 110 12.88 -2.47 12.16
C GLY A 110 12.55 -3.74 11.35
N THR A 111 11.26 -4.03 11.17
CA THR A 111 10.80 -5.11 10.29
C THR A 111 10.51 -4.59 8.89
N TYR A 112 11.11 -5.21 7.89
CA TYR A 112 10.74 -5.04 6.49
C TYR A 112 9.69 -6.09 6.12
N TYR A 113 8.50 -5.65 5.71
CA TYR A 113 7.40 -6.56 5.40
C TYR A 113 7.34 -6.89 3.90
N TYR A 114 7.24 -8.18 3.60
CA TYR A 114 7.01 -8.70 2.26
C TYR A 114 5.60 -9.30 2.16
N SER A 115 4.91 -9.05 1.06
CA SER A 115 3.70 -9.76 0.65
C SER A 115 3.90 -10.39 -0.73
N SER A 116 2.97 -11.26 -1.14
CA SER A 116 2.96 -11.87 -2.48
C SER A 116 3.12 -10.80 -3.58
N GLY A 117 2.24 -9.79 -3.57
CA GLY A 117 2.25 -8.70 -4.54
C GLY A 117 3.48 -7.79 -4.44
N TRP A 118 4.09 -7.64 -3.25
CA TRP A 118 5.38 -6.94 -3.15
C TRP A 118 6.44 -7.66 -3.98
N VAL A 119 6.58 -8.99 -3.81
CA VAL A 119 7.61 -9.79 -4.50
C VAL A 119 7.37 -9.83 -6.01
N GLU A 120 6.11 -9.90 -6.43
CA GLU A 120 5.72 -9.98 -7.84
C GLU A 120 5.82 -8.64 -8.57
N ARG A 121 5.62 -7.51 -7.86
CA ARG A 121 5.53 -6.17 -8.46
C ARG A 121 6.75 -5.29 -8.22
N LYS A 122 7.75 -5.75 -7.45
CA LYS A 122 9.00 -5.03 -7.16
C LYS A 122 9.71 -4.49 -8.41
N ASP A 123 9.57 -5.13 -9.57
CA ASP A 123 10.22 -4.74 -10.84
C ASP A 123 9.33 -3.83 -11.73
N GLY A 124 8.26 -3.26 -11.18
CA GLY A 124 7.25 -2.49 -11.90
C GLY A 124 7.71 -1.16 -12.52
N VAL A 125 6.78 -0.52 -13.25
CA VAL A 125 7.03 0.63 -14.16
C VAL A 125 7.14 2.00 -13.48
N THR A 126 6.75 2.15 -12.22
CA THR A 126 6.91 3.41 -11.48
C THR A 126 8.38 3.60 -11.10
N GLN A 127 8.88 4.83 -11.23
CA GLN A 127 10.20 5.17 -10.69
C GLN A 127 10.11 5.16 -9.16
N GLN A 128 10.32 4.00 -8.57
CA GLN A 128 10.28 3.79 -7.14
C GLN A 128 11.30 4.67 -6.41
N GLY A 129 10.86 5.21 -5.28
CA GLY A 129 11.74 5.63 -4.21
C GLY A 129 12.36 4.40 -3.55
N HIS A 130 13.69 4.36 -3.55
CA HIS A 130 14.56 3.68 -2.57
C HIS A 130 14.59 2.14 -2.48
N VAL A 131 13.62 1.39 -3.02
CA VAL A 131 13.77 -0.08 -3.20
C VAL A 131 13.62 -0.52 -4.64
N ARG A 132 14.13 0.30 -5.58
CA ARG A 132 14.83 -0.36 -6.67
C ARG A 132 15.90 -1.19 -6.00
N MET A 133 15.79 -2.52 -6.08
CA MET A 133 16.99 -3.31 -6.25
C MET A 133 17.64 -2.72 -7.49
N LEU A 134 18.43 -1.67 -7.32
CA LEU A 134 19.17 -1.08 -8.40
C LEU A 134 19.91 -2.27 -8.97
N LYS A 135 19.58 -2.65 -10.20
CA LYS A 135 20.41 -3.58 -10.95
C LYS A 135 21.82 -3.05 -10.80
N GLU A 136 22.78 -3.93 -10.65
CA GLU A 136 24.14 -3.52 -10.30
C GLU A 136 24.65 -2.45 -11.29
N GLU A 137 24.22 -2.52 -12.55
CA GLU A 137 24.37 -1.49 -13.57
C GLU A 137 23.73 -0.13 -13.25
N GLU A 138 22.50 -0.06 -12.73
CA GLU A 138 21.84 1.21 -12.38
C GLU A 138 22.48 1.86 -11.15
N ARG A 139 22.90 1.05 -10.16
CA ARG A 139 23.67 1.54 -9.01
C ARG A 139 25.01 2.11 -9.48
N LYS A 140 25.66 1.41 -10.41
CA LYS A 140 26.92 1.84 -11.02
C LYS A 140 26.74 3.11 -11.84
N GLN A 141 25.72 3.21 -12.68
CA GLN A 141 25.40 4.40 -13.47
C GLN A 141 25.08 5.61 -12.58
N ARG A 142 24.34 5.40 -11.48
CA ARG A 142 24.02 6.45 -10.51
C ARG A 142 25.26 6.89 -9.73
N TYR A 143 26.08 5.95 -9.29
CA TYR A 143 27.38 6.25 -8.69
C TYR A 143 28.26 7.05 -9.65
N GLU A 144 28.38 6.62 -10.91
CA GLU A 144 29.13 7.34 -11.95
C GLU A 144 28.57 8.75 -12.19
N ASP A 145 27.25 8.93 -12.15
CA ASP A 145 26.63 10.25 -12.25
C ASP A 145 26.96 11.16 -11.05
N TYR A 146 26.89 10.61 -9.84
CA TYR A 146 27.27 11.35 -8.64
C TYR A 146 28.77 11.67 -8.59
N VAL A 147 29.63 10.76 -9.05
CA VAL A 147 31.07 11.02 -9.18
C VAL A 147 31.29 12.19 -10.15
N ARG A 148 30.62 12.20 -11.31
CA ARG A 148 30.71 13.30 -12.28
C ARG A 148 30.26 14.64 -11.71
N ARG A 149 29.18 14.65 -10.92
CA ARG A 149 28.55 15.90 -10.44
C ARG A 149 29.16 16.44 -9.15
N TYR A 150 29.62 15.55 -8.27
CA TYR A 150 29.94 15.89 -6.88
C TYR A 150 31.32 15.42 -6.43
N GLY A 151 32.06 14.69 -7.26
CA GLY A 151 33.34 14.07 -6.90
C GLY A 151 33.17 12.74 -6.16
N GLU A 152 34.24 11.96 -6.09
CA GLU A 152 34.19 10.56 -5.63
C GLU A 152 33.76 10.41 -4.16
N ASP A 153 34.30 11.23 -3.27
CA ASP A 153 33.99 11.13 -1.83
C ASP A 153 32.53 11.49 -1.53
N ASN A 154 32.00 12.53 -2.18
CA ASN A 154 30.59 12.89 -2.07
C ASN A 154 29.69 11.85 -2.73
N ALA A 155 30.11 11.23 -3.84
CA ALA A 155 29.34 10.19 -4.50
C ALA A 155 29.20 8.94 -3.62
N LYS A 156 30.29 8.53 -2.94
CA LYS A 156 30.26 7.44 -1.96
C LYS A 156 29.31 7.77 -0.81
N TYR A 157 29.45 8.96 -0.23
CA TYR A 157 28.58 9.42 0.85
C TYR A 157 27.10 9.45 0.44
N LEU A 158 26.77 9.95 -0.76
CA LEU A 158 25.39 10.00 -1.28
C LEU A 158 24.80 8.60 -1.50
N ILE A 159 25.57 7.65 -2.04
CA ILE A 159 25.12 6.26 -2.20
C ILE A 159 24.95 5.56 -0.84
N GLU A 160 25.84 5.84 0.13
CA GLU A 160 25.73 5.33 1.50
C GLU A 160 24.47 5.87 2.18
N MET A 161 24.22 7.19 2.10
CA MET A 161 22.98 7.80 2.60
C MET A 161 21.72 7.23 1.95
N GLU A 162 21.74 6.97 0.63
CA GLU A 162 20.61 6.36 -0.08
C GLU A 162 20.31 4.92 0.36
N THR A 163 21.29 4.22 0.93
CA THR A 163 21.15 2.84 1.42
C THR A 163 21.07 2.76 2.95
N GLU A 164 21.26 3.86 3.67
CA GLU A 164 21.31 3.92 5.13
C GLU A 164 20.01 3.47 5.81
N TRP A 165 18.87 3.67 5.15
CA TRP A 165 17.58 3.17 5.63
C TRP A 165 17.56 1.63 5.74
N LEU A 166 18.31 0.88 4.91
CA LEU A 166 18.45 -0.58 5.03
C LEU A 166 19.12 -0.99 6.36
N ASN A 167 20.01 -0.16 6.90
CA ASN A 167 20.67 -0.41 8.18
C ASN A 167 19.73 -0.26 9.38
N SER A 168 18.56 0.36 9.18
CA SER A 168 17.53 0.47 10.22
C SER A 168 16.70 -0.81 10.38
N TYR A 169 16.73 -1.71 9.39
CA TYR A 169 16.04 -3.00 9.47
C TYR A 169 16.95 -4.07 10.03
N ARG A 170 16.34 -4.96 10.80
CA ARG A 170 16.99 -6.13 11.40
C ARG A 170 16.24 -7.42 11.13
N ARG A 171 15.00 -7.30 10.65
CA ARG A 171 14.10 -8.42 10.40
C ARG A 171 13.40 -8.22 9.07
N ALA A 172 13.21 -9.30 8.32
CA ALA A 172 12.29 -9.35 7.19
C ALA A 172 11.16 -10.35 7.49
N ALA A 173 9.92 -9.89 7.35
CA ALA A 173 8.74 -10.70 7.63
C ALA A 173 7.94 -10.92 6.34
N PHE A 174 7.79 -12.18 5.91
CA PHE A 174 6.89 -12.53 4.82
C PHE A 174 5.47 -12.79 5.36
N ILE A 175 4.49 -12.05 4.86
CA ILE A 175 3.07 -12.21 5.21
C ILE A 175 2.41 -13.14 4.18
N ASN A 176 2.08 -14.34 4.62
CA ASN A 176 1.43 -15.36 3.81
C ASN A 176 -0.10 -15.29 3.97
N VAL A 177 -0.78 -14.60 3.06
CA VAL A 177 -2.24 -14.44 3.10
C VAL A 177 -2.91 -15.61 2.39
N ASP A 178 -3.55 -16.49 3.17
CA ASP A 178 -4.36 -17.62 2.70
C ASP A 178 -3.69 -18.49 1.60
N HIS A 179 -2.36 -18.60 1.61
CA HIS A 179 -1.57 -19.35 0.64
C HIS A 179 -1.79 -18.91 -0.83
N LEU A 180 -2.16 -17.65 -1.05
CA LEU A 180 -2.39 -17.13 -2.40
C LEU A 180 -1.08 -16.95 -3.17
N GLY A 181 -1.03 -17.49 -4.39
CA GLY A 181 0.13 -17.41 -5.27
C GLY A 181 1.10 -18.57 -5.08
N ASP A 182 2.40 -18.27 -5.00
CA ASP A 182 3.48 -19.23 -4.78
C ASP A 182 4.23 -18.89 -3.47
N PRO A 183 3.70 -19.32 -2.30
CA PRO A 183 4.30 -19.01 -1.01
C PRO A 183 5.76 -19.47 -0.87
N ASP A 184 6.14 -20.55 -1.53
CA ASP A 184 7.51 -21.07 -1.47
C ASP A 184 8.47 -20.12 -2.20
N ALA A 185 8.11 -19.65 -3.39
CA ALA A 185 8.90 -18.66 -4.11
C ALA A 185 9.04 -17.33 -3.34
N TYR A 186 7.99 -16.89 -2.64
CA TYR A 186 8.02 -15.67 -1.84
C TYR A 186 8.86 -15.83 -0.57
N ARG A 187 8.76 -16.98 0.11
CA ARG A 187 9.62 -17.34 1.24
C ARG A 187 11.09 -17.37 0.83
N ASP A 188 11.40 -18.01 -0.29
CA ASP A 188 12.75 -18.08 -0.82
C ASP A 188 13.30 -16.68 -1.14
N PHE A 189 12.46 -15.80 -1.71
CA PHE A 189 12.84 -14.42 -1.95
C PHE A 189 13.17 -13.68 -0.65
N ALA A 190 12.28 -13.72 0.34
CA ALA A 190 12.49 -13.06 1.63
C ALA A 190 13.72 -13.63 2.35
N GLY A 191 13.94 -14.94 2.29
CA GLY A 191 15.13 -15.61 2.84
C GLY A 191 16.42 -15.15 2.17
N ARG A 192 16.45 -14.97 0.85
CA ARG A 192 17.61 -14.41 0.14
C ARG A 192 17.90 -12.97 0.58
N MET A 193 16.87 -12.16 0.81
CA MET A 193 17.03 -10.80 1.33
C MET A 193 17.61 -10.80 2.74
N CYS A 194 17.13 -11.70 3.60
CA CYS A 194 17.68 -11.91 4.94
C CYS A 194 19.17 -12.26 4.89
N GLN A 195 19.56 -13.21 4.04
CA GLN A 195 20.97 -13.60 3.85
C GLN A 195 21.82 -12.43 3.33
N LYS A 196 21.31 -11.67 2.37
CA LYS A 196 22.03 -10.54 1.76
C LYS A 196 22.28 -9.39 2.73
N TYR A 197 21.32 -9.07 3.59
CA TYR A 197 21.38 -7.92 4.49
C TYR A 197 21.64 -8.29 5.95
N GLY A 198 21.82 -9.57 6.26
CA GLY A 198 22.02 -10.05 7.63
C GLY A 198 20.80 -9.89 8.53
N TRP A 199 19.58 -9.92 7.96
CA TRP A 199 18.34 -9.79 8.72
C TRP A 199 17.84 -11.15 9.23
N GLU A 200 17.07 -11.12 10.32
CA GLU A 200 16.29 -12.25 10.81
C GLU A 200 15.07 -12.49 9.90
N TYR A 201 14.81 -13.75 9.55
CA TYR A 201 13.60 -14.11 8.80
C TYR A 201 12.44 -14.42 9.74
N ALA A 202 11.25 -13.91 9.41
CA ALA A 202 9.99 -14.29 10.04
C ALA A 202 8.93 -14.59 8.97
N GLU A 203 8.03 -15.53 9.26
CA GLU A 203 6.84 -15.77 8.47
C GLU A 203 5.61 -15.46 9.33
N ILE A 204 4.73 -14.61 8.81
CA ILE A 204 3.50 -14.20 9.48
C ILE A 204 2.32 -14.75 8.69
N GLN A 205 1.49 -15.54 9.35
CA GLN A 205 0.23 -15.98 8.73
C GLN A 205 -0.70 -14.77 8.57
N GLY A 206 -1.00 -14.39 7.34
CA GLY A 206 -1.94 -13.32 7.03
C GLY A 206 -3.37 -13.68 7.42
N ASN A 207 -4.27 -12.70 7.40
CA ASN A 207 -5.69 -12.91 7.63
C ASN A 207 -6.50 -12.02 6.69
N SER A 208 -7.16 -12.63 5.71
CA SER A 208 -7.96 -11.91 4.72
C SER A 208 -9.35 -11.49 5.21
N SER A 209 -9.69 -11.67 6.50
CA SER A 209 -11.01 -11.33 7.04
C SER A 209 -11.40 -9.86 6.79
N LEU A 210 -10.45 -8.93 6.88
CA LEU A 210 -10.70 -7.51 6.58
C LEU A 210 -10.97 -7.30 5.09
N ILE A 211 -10.19 -7.94 4.22
CA ILE A 211 -10.36 -7.89 2.76
C ILE A 211 -11.73 -8.46 2.35
N ARG A 212 -12.11 -9.62 2.88
CA ARG A 212 -13.42 -10.24 2.58
C ARG A 212 -14.58 -9.34 3.01
N ARG A 213 -14.55 -8.83 4.26
CA ARG A 213 -15.57 -7.89 4.76
C ARG A 213 -15.67 -6.63 3.91
N PHE A 214 -14.52 -6.09 3.51
CA PHE A 214 -14.44 -4.91 2.66
C PHE A 214 -15.15 -5.11 1.31
N LEU A 215 -14.91 -6.24 0.65
CA LEU A 215 -15.53 -6.55 -0.65
C LEU A 215 -17.01 -6.95 -0.53
N ASP A 216 -17.40 -7.62 0.56
CA ASP A 216 -18.77 -8.10 0.78
C ASP A 216 -19.73 -7.07 1.39
N GLY A 217 -19.27 -5.83 1.58
CA GLY A 217 -20.13 -4.74 2.07
C GLY A 217 -20.36 -4.72 3.58
N TYR A 218 -19.51 -5.39 4.36
CA TYR A 218 -19.59 -5.41 5.82
C TYR A 218 -18.69 -4.31 6.40
N TRP A 219 -19.17 -3.05 6.31
CA TRP A 219 -18.40 -1.87 6.69
C TRP A 219 -18.79 -1.33 8.06
N ASP A 220 -18.39 -2.04 9.12
CA ASP A 220 -18.50 -1.51 10.47
C ASP A 220 -17.56 -0.31 10.69
N ASP A 221 -17.98 0.65 11.50
CA ASP A 221 -17.23 1.90 11.71
C ASP A 221 -15.90 1.68 12.44
N ALA A 222 -15.72 0.56 13.14
CA ALA A 222 -14.46 0.28 13.82
C ALA A 222 -13.32 0.05 12.81
N ASP A 223 -13.61 -0.60 11.70
CA ASP A 223 -12.62 -0.98 10.70
C ASP A 223 -12.68 -0.18 9.39
N PHE A 224 -13.79 0.52 9.12
CA PHE A 224 -13.99 1.24 7.87
C PHE A 224 -14.51 2.66 8.10
N LEU A 225 -14.10 3.56 7.21
CA LEU A 225 -14.64 4.91 7.10
C LEU A 225 -15.50 4.99 5.83
N MET A 226 -16.75 5.41 5.99
CA MET A 226 -17.60 5.80 4.87
C MET A 226 -17.51 7.31 4.64
N VAL A 227 -17.32 7.71 3.39
CA VAL A 227 -17.16 9.11 2.96
C VAL A 227 -18.28 9.45 1.99
N LYS A 228 -19.19 10.32 2.40
CA LYS A 228 -20.35 10.71 1.59
C LYS A 228 -19.98 11.76 0.53
N PRO A 229 -20.77 11.89 -0.54
CA PRO A 229 -20.63 12.98 -1.49
C PRO A 229 -20.41 14.35 -0.83
N GLY A 230 -19.40 15.09 -1.29
CA GLY A 230 -19.01 16.39 -0.72
C GLY A 230 -18.11 16.32 0.51
N GLN A 231 -17.75 15.12 0.97
CA GLN A 231 -16.80 14.93 2.06
C GLN A 231 -15.41 14.53 1.55
N ARG A 232 -14.40 14.82 2.38
CA ARG A 232 -12.98 14.53 2.17
C ARG A 232 -12.47 13.57 3.25
N ILE A 233 -11.52 12.70 2.88
CA ILE A 233 -10.74 11.91 3.84
C ILE A 233 -9.70 12.81 4.50
N GLU A 234 -9.67 12.85 5.83
CA GLU A 234 -8.65 13.54 6.62
C GLU A 234 -7.88 12.52 7.48
N ASP A 235 -6.59 12.76 7.68
CA ASP A 235 -5.78 12.02 8.65
C ASP A 235 -6.25 12.35 10.07
N ALA A 236 -6.52 11.30 10.85
CA ALA A 236 -6.88 11.43 12.26
C ALA A 236 -5.71 10.95 13.12
N HIS A 237 -5.20 11.83 13.97
CA HIS A 237 -4.13 11.52 14.93
C HIS A 237 -4.69 10.85 16.21
N ASP A 238 -5.58 9.88 16.02
CA ASP A 238 -6.28 9.12 17.06
C ASP A 238 -6.47 7.64 16.60
N PRO A 239 -7.00 6.74 17.45
CA PRO A 239 -7.19 5.32 17.09
C PRO A 239 -8.10 5.06 15.88
N GLY A 240 -8.83 6.07 15.40
CA GLY A 240 -9.65 6.04 14.20
C GLY A 240 -8.86 6.15 12.89
N ILE A 241 -7.60 6.62 12.94
CA ILE A 241 -6.60 6.77 11.86
C ILE A 241 -6.99 7.77 10.75
N ILE A 242 -8.25 7.79 10.37
CA ILE A 242 -8.83 8.67 9.35
C ILE A 242 -10.22 9.13 9.78
N ARG A 243 -10.65 10.29 9.29
CA ARG A 243 -11.99 10.82 9.54
C ARG A 243 -12.53 11.54 8.30
N VAL A 244 -13.80 11.93 8.35
CA VAL A 244 -14.39 12.79 7.31
C VAL A 244 -14.26 14.25 7.68
N GLU A 245 -14.05 15.08 6.66
CA GLU A 245 -14.12 16.54 6.72
C GLU A 245 -15.13 17.03 5.66
N GLU A 246 -15.99 17.97 6.04
CA GLU A 246 -16.95 18.58 5.11
C GLU A 246 -16.27 19.61 4.21
N ILE A 247 -16.46 19.50 2.89
CA ILE A 247 -15.92 20.47 1.94
C ILE A 247 -16.92 21.63 1.81
N ARG A 248 -16.45 22.86 2.07
CA ARG A 248 -17.27 24.05 1.81
C ARG A 248 -17.42 24.22 0.30
N VAL A 249 -18.64 24.54 -0.14
CA VAL A 249 -19.09 24.68 -1.55
C VAL A 249 -18.22 25.61 -2.42
N SER A 250 -17.28 26.38 -1.85
CA SER A 250 -16.37 27.26 -2.58
C SER A 250 -15.10 26.59 -3.14
N GLU A 251 -14.86 25.29 -2.90
CA GLU A 251 -13.64 24.56 -3.30
C GLU A 251 -13.86 23.45 -4.35
N THR A 252 -15.07 23.33 -4.89
CA THR A 252 -15.42 22.41 -6.00
C THR A 252 -15.26 23.06 -7.36
#